data_AF-A0ABD4XXL2-F1
#
_entry.id   AF-A0ABD4XXL2-F1
#
_cell.length_a   1.000
_cell.length_b   1.000
_cell.length_c   1.000
_cell.angle_alpha   90.00
_cell.angle_beta   90.00
_cell.angle_gamma   90.00
#
_symmetry.space_group_name_H-M   'P 1'
#
loop_
_entity.id
_entity.type
_entity.pdbx_description
1 polymer ?
#
loop_
_entity_poly.entity_id
_entity_poly.type
_entity_poly.pdbx_seq_one_letter_code
_entity_poly.pdbx_strand_id
1 'polypeptide(L)'
;MRRSVLAVCGLFFVVMVTAAGIYLSEAGAAPTPCEWVDHGRSAEPCAVVEVWDGLKQQAESAPAITARSANIAVTRNAVEQARQLWKKGFVPLGRNVDPWPFQLPVDWNADPFKDRNWRYQLHAWRMLDPLLGAWEQTGEVTYLEDTLRIVFDWYEYHAVRGQKSDYEWYDMAVGLRAMKLAYLVQRAFEGDVQLNDVGKEKLIHLAWLHAQSLMEKRLLSKGNHGLFQLHGLMALCSVVPSIETCAGARDFVGVEMQDLLLRQFSSEGVHLENAPEYHFFVYNTVKRFMDTGWYEQFGFIGELMERVEQNRVWMVHPDKTIVTVGDSEPKPVNIDWPESSDSCRDVKASCYLLRNFEESGYAIVRSDWAVPAQKASMLFFMGMFFQTGHKLPDDLSFEWFDQGERILTNAGKYSYSKGPFRDYVTSTAAHNTVEVDGRTPKLSEATRYGSAIKDARAMGETFLIRGAVPREEGIEQERLVLFTPQRWLAIVDVLQGDTLHEYTQWFHFARQWRLENTEGDMRLVSSSGRTVLVRPLSGAQLVAPRGQKQPKLQGWVTEGYGTMVDRQALGFTAGGRSVRLVTLFGFDEAALDEASAAAALHVPATQPSSDVN
;
A
#
# COMPACT_ATOMS: atom_id res chain seq x y z
N MET A 1 50.08 19.61 7.85
CA MET A 1 50.46 18.50 6.93
C MET A 1 49.17 17.75 6.59
N ARG A 2 48.45 18.08 5.52
CA ARG A 2 48.60 17.66 4.10
C ARG A 2 48.53 16.13 3.87
N ARG A 3 47.47 15.73 3.11
CA ARG A 3 47.21 14.50 2.31
C ARG A 3 46.64 13.28 3.06
N SER A 4 45.35 12.89 2.90
CA SER A 4 44.68 12.17 1.77
C SER A 4 45.23 10.74 1.62
N VAL A 5 44.47 9.64 1.66
CA VAL A 5 43.43 9.13 0.71
C VAL A 5 42.75 7.91 1.40
N LEU A 6 41.43 7.87 1.64
CA LEU A 6 40.32 7.36 0.79
C LEU A 6 40.28 5.84 0.56
N ALA A 7 39.07 5.28 0.73
CA ALA A 7 38.55 3.97 0.27
C ALA A 7 38.46 2.79 1.27
N VAL A 8 37.62 2.90 2.32
CA VAL A 8 36.92 1.74 2.92
C VAL A 8 35.57 2.20 3.46
N CYS A 9 34.56 2.39 2.60
CA CYS A 9 33.15 2.56 2.99
C CYS A 9 32.29 2.55 1.72
N GLY A 10 32.11 1.35 1.16
CA GLY A 10 31.37 1.17 -0.09
C GLY A 10 31.13 -0.30 -0.37
N LEU A 11 30.71 -1.07 0.64
CA LEU A 11 30.51 -2.52 0.49
C LEU A 11 29.50 -3.09 1.51
N PHE A 12 28.40 -2.38 1.78
CA PHE A 12 27.35 -2.88 2.70
C PHE A 12 25.91 -2.81 2.18
N PHE A 13 25.70 -2.62 0.87
CA PHE A 13 24.33 -2.59 0.29
C PHE A 13 24.13 -3.45 -0.97
N VAL A 14 25.02 -4.41 -1.24
CA VAL A 14 24.92 -5.35 -2.38
C VAL A 14 24.88 -6.82 -1.95
N VAL A 15 24.86 -7.12 -0.64
CA VAL A 15 24.82 -8.50 -0.13
C VAL A 15 23.48 -8.78 0.54
N MET A 16 22.41 -8.90 -0.26
CA MET A 16 21.19 -9.65 0.13
C MET A 16 20.24 -9.90 -1.07
N VAL A 17 20.77 -10.21 -2.25
CA VAL A 17 19.96 -10.67 -3.42
C VAL A 17 20.50 -11.97 -4.03
N THR A 18 21.60 -12.54 -3.53
CA THR A 18 22.23 -13.75 -4.12
C THR A 18 22.14 -15.01 -3.25
N ALA A 19 21.14 -15.13 -2.38
CA ALA A 19 20.95 -16.32 -1.54
C ALA A 19 19.51 -16.86 -1.55
N ALA A 20 18.89 -16.87 -2.73
CA ALA A 20 17.65 -17.61 -3.01
C ALA A 20 17.73 -18.27 -4.39
N GLY A 21 18.93 -18.70 -4.79
CA GLY A 21 19.03 -19.75 -5.80
C GLY A 21 18.40 -20.99 -5.18
N ILE A 22 17.27 -21.43 -5.72
CA ILE A 22 16.82 -22.80 -5.54
C ILE A 22 18.06 -23.66 -5.87
N TYR A 23 18.60 -24.36 -4.86
CA TYR A 23 19.54 -25.44 -5.07
C TYR A 23 18.76 -26.53 -5.83
N LEU A 24 18.59 -26.37 -7.14
CA LEU A 24 18.50 -27.50 -8.04
C LEU A 24 19.94 -28.04 -8.07
N SER A 25 20.10 -29.16 -7.37
CA SER A 25 21.36 -29.81 -7.06
C SER A 25 22.29 -29.98 -8.26
N GLU A 26 23.59 -30.01 -7.94
CA GLU A 26 24.67 -30.56 -8.76
C GLU A 26 24.21 -31.71 -9.68
N ALA A 27 24.40 -31.54 -11.00
CA ALA A 27 24.56 -32.59 -12.02
C ALA A 27 23.69 -33.87 -11.93
N GLY A 28 22.45 -33.78 -11.43
CA GLY A 28 21.44 -34.83 -11.56
C GLY A 28 20.59 -34.61 -12.81
N ALA A 29 20.12 -35.69 -13.44
CA ALA A 29 19.10 -35.58 -14.48
C ALA A 29 17.84 -34.92 -13.89
N ALA A 30 17.14 -34.09 -14.68
CA ALA A 30 15.85 -33.56 -14.25
C ALA A 30 14.90 -34.73 -13.90
N PRO A 31 14.11 -34.62 -12.82
CA PRO A 31 13.19 -35.67 -12.45
C PRO A 31 12.24 -35.97 -13.61
N THR A 32 11.94 -37.25 -13.80
CA THR A 32 10.99 -37.77 -14.79
C THR A 32 9.54 -37.38 -14.42
N PRO A 33 8.58 -37.46 -15.36
CA PRO A 33 7.17 -37.17 -15.05
C PRO A 33 6.61 -37.95 -13.86
N CYS A 34 7.08 -39.17 -13.61
CA CYS A 34 6.65 -39.99 -12.47
C CYS A 34 7.20 -39.50 -11.14
N GLU A 35 8.38 -38.87 -11.15
CA GLU A 35 8.99 -38.28 -9.97
C GLU A 35 8.36 -36.92 -9.62
N TRP A 36 7.49 -36.37 -10.49
CA TRP A 36 6.72 -35.16 -10.19
C TRP A 36 5.40 -35.46 -9.45
N VAL A 37 4.91 -36.70 -9.48
CA VAL A 37 3.58 -37.09 -9.02
C VAL A 37 3.67 -38.17 -7.94
N ASP A 38 2.88 -38.04 -6.88
CA ASP A 38 2.80 -39.04 -5.82
C ASP A 38 1.99 -40.27 -6.30
N HIS A 39 2.70 -41.23 -6.91
CA HIS A 39 2.13 -42.48 -7.39
C HIS A 39 2.11 -43.61 -6.34
N GLY A 40 2.40 -43.34 -5.07
CA GLY A 40 2.47 -44.38 -4.05
C GLY A 40 3.45 -45.50 -4.43
N ARG A 41 4.74 -45.17 -4.57
CA ARG A 41 5.86 -46.11 -4.79
C ARG A 41 5.55 -47.27 -5.77
N SER A 42 5.15 -47.00 -7.02
CA SER A 42 5.34 -47.98 -8.09
C SER A 42 6.67 -47.69 -8.81
N ALA A 43 7.42 -48.74 -9.13
CA ALA A 43 8.80 -48.66 -9.65
C ALA A 43 8.87 -48.77 -11.19
N GLU A 44 7.76 -48.54 -11.89
CA GLU A 44 7.71 -48.63 -13.36
C GLU A 44 7.84 -47.25 -14.03
N PRO A 45 8.55 -47.13 -15.16
CA PRO A 45 8.60 -45.89 -15.93
C PRO A 45 7.20 -45.59 -16.50
N CYS A 46 6.55 -44.56 -15.97
CA CYS A 46 5.25 -44.09 -16.42
C CYS A 46 5.37 -43.16 -17.64
N ALA A 47 4.45 -43.29 -18.59
CA ALA A 47 4.39 -42.39 -19.74
C ALA A 47 3.73 -41.06 -19.33
N VAL A 48 4.19 -39.92 -19.88
CA VAL A 48 3.58 -38.60 -19.60
C VAL A 48 2.07 -38.58 -19.86
N VAL A 49 1.59 -39.40 -20.79
CA VAL A 49 0.16 -39.57 -21.09
C VAL A 49 -0.60 -40.14 -19.90
N GLU A 50 -0.05 -41.13 -19.20
CA GLU A 50 -0.69 -41.76 -18.04
C GLU A 50 -0.77 -40.77 -16.86
N VAL A 51 0.32 -40.03 -16.62
CA VAL A 51 0.37 -38.96 -15.61
C VAL A 51 -0.66 -37.88 -15.93
N TRP A 52 -0.71 -37.44 -17.20
CA TRP A 52 -1.65 -36.43 -17.66
C TRP A 52 -3.10 -36.86 -17.49
N ASP A 53 -3.44 -38.08 -17.90
CA ASP A 53 -4.80 -38.60 -17.82
C ASP A 53 -5.25 -38.78 -16.36
N GLY A 54 -4.35 -39.22 -15.47
CA GLY A 54 -4.61 -39.30 -14.04
C GLY A 54 -4.86 -37.93 -13.40
N LEU A 55 -4.03 -36.92 -13.71
CA LEU A 55 -4.24 -35.54 -13.24
C LEU A 55 -5.53 -34.94 -13.79
N LYS A 56 -5.82 -35.17 -15.08
CA LYS A 56 -7.05 -34.71 -15.74
C LYS A 56 -8.28 -35.28 -15.04
N GLN A 57 -8.30 -36.59 -14.75
CA GLN A 57 -9.41 -37.22 -14.05
C GLN A 57 -9.64 -36.63 -12.65
N GLN A 58 -8.57 -36.33 -11.91
CA GLN A 58 -8.69 -35.69 -10.60
C GLN A 58 -9.25 -34.27 -10.69
N ALA A 59 -8.83 -33.52 -11.71
CA ALA A 59 -9.27 -32.15 -11.95
C ALA A 59 -10.76 -32.02 -12.28
N GLU A 60 -11.44 -33.10 -12.72
CA GLU A 60 -12.91 -33.10 -12.93
C GLU A 60 -13.68 -32.77 -11.65
N SER A 61 -13.10 -33.06 -10.48
CA SER A 61 -13.68 -32.74 -9.18
C SER A 61 -13.19 -31.42 -8.59
N ALA A 62 -12.22 -30.76 -9.24
CA ALA A 62 -11.64 -29.52 -8.75
C ALA A 62 -12.56 -28.32 -9.03
N PRO A 63 -12.55 -27.28 -8.18
CA PRO A 63 -13.25 -26.03 -8.48
C PRO A 63 -12.76 -25.41 -9.79
N ALA A 64 -13.67 -24.80 -10.55
CA ALA A 64 -13.33 -24.11 -11.79
C ALA A 64 -12.40 -22.92 -11.53
N ILE A 65 -11.26 -22.87 -12.23
CA ILE A 65 -10.38 -21.72 -12.32
C ILE A 65 -10.94 -20.76 -13.37
N THR A 66 -11.50 -19.67 -12.88
CA THR A 66 -11.93 -18.53 -13.72
C THR A 66 -10.76 -17.58 -13.97
N ALA A 67 -10.89 -16.73 -14.98
CA ALA A 67 -9.94 -15.63 -15.20
C ALA A 67 -9.79 -14.74 -13.95
N ARG A 68 -10.89 -14.51 -13.21
CA ARG A 68 -10.88 -13.73 -11.97
C ARG A 68 -10.07 -14.39 -10.87
N SER A 69 -10.24 -15.69 -10.62
CA SER A 69 -9.46 -16.44 -9.62
C SER A 69 -7.98 -16.57 -10.03
N ALA A 70 -7.69 -16.59 -11.32
CA ALA A 70 -6.32 -16.65 -11.83
C ALA A 70 -5.62 -15.27 -11.92
N ASN A 71 -6.26 -14.22 -11.42
CA ASN A 71 -5.77 -12.83 -11.49
C ASN A 71 -5.43 -12.37 -12.93
N ILE A 72 -6.23 -12.84 -13.90
CA ILE A 72 -6.15 -12.46 -15.30
C ILE A 72 -7.02 -11.21 -15.50
N ALA A 73 -6.42 -10.13 -16.00
CA ALA A 73 -7.12 -8.88 -16.25
C ALA A 73 -7.91 -8.94 -17.57
N VAL A 74 -9.18 -9.34 -17.51
CA VAL A 74 -10.08 -9.33 -18.66
C VAL A 74 -10.65 -7.92 -18.89
N THR A 75 -10.01 -7.15 -19.77
CA THR A 75 -10.46 -5.78 -20.10
C THR A 75 -11.44 -5.79 -21.27
N ARG A 76 -12.33 -4.78 -21.39
CA ARG A 76 -13.26 -4.65 -22.53
C ARG A 76 -12.56 -4.62 -23.91
N ASN A 77 -11.28 -4.28 -23.94
CA ASN A 77 -10.49 -4.15 -25.17
C ASN A 77 -9.45 -5.28 -25.29
N ALA A 78 -9.61 -6.41 -24.59
CA ALA A 78 -8.60 -7.47 -24.53
C ALA A 78 -8.19 -7.97 -25.93
N VAL A 79 -9.15 -8.19 -26.84
CA VAL A 79 -8.87 -8.58 -28.24
C VAL A 79 -7.96 -7.57 -28.96
N GLU A 80 -8.23 -6.27 -28.80
CA GLU A 80 -7.39 -5.25 -29.41
C GLU A 80 -6.02 -5.18 -28.73
N GLN A 81 -5.98 -5.26 -27.40
CA GLN A 81 -4.72 -5.29 -26.65
C GLN A 81 -3.84 -6.50 -27.02
N ALA A 82 -4.44 -7.66 -27.27
CA ALA A 82 -3.77 -8.87 -27.75
C ALA A 82 -3.12 -8.62 -29.11
N ARG A 83 -3.84 -8.00 -30.05
CA ARG A 83 -3.26 -7.60 -31.36
C ARG A 83 -2.15 -6.57 -31.20
N GLN A 84 -2.31 -5.61 -30.30
CA GLN A 84 -1.31 -4.57 -30.05
C GLN A 84 -0.05 -5.11 -29.37
N LEU A 85 -0.14 -6.18 -28.57
CA LEU A 85 1.05 -6.84 -28.02
C LEU A 85 2.02 -7.25 -29.14
N TRP A 86 1.51 -7.94 -30.16
CA TRP A 86 2.33 -8.38 -31.30
C TRP A 86 2.72 -7.25 -32.25
N LYS A 87 1.85 -6.23 -32.40
CA LYS A 87 2.08 -5.14 -33.36
C LYS A 87 2.97 -4.01 -32.83
N LYS A 88 2.77 -3.61 -31.57
CA LYS A 88 3.42 -2.46 -30.94
C LYS A 88 4.37 -2.88 -29.82
N GLY A 89 4.08 -3.98 -29.13
CA GLY A 89 4.91 -4.48 -28.04
C GLY A 89 4.23 -4.47 -26.67
N PHE A 90 5.00 -4.88 -25.67
CA PHE A 90 4.56 -5.03 -24.28
C PHE A 90 4.62 -3.70 -23.53
N VAL A 91 3.51 -3.34 -22.90
CA VAL A 91 3.42 -2.24 -21.93
C VAL A 91 3.00 -2.82 -20.59
N PRO A 92 3.81 -2.70 -19.52
CA PRO A 92 3.41 -3.16 -18.20
C PRO A 92 2.24 -2.34 -17.64
N LEU A 93 1.41 -3.01 -16.84
CA LEU A 93 0.26 -2.42 -16.18
C LEU A 93 0.69 -1.28 -15.24
N GLY A 94 -0.03 -0.16 -15.30
CA GLY A 94 0.17 0.98 -14.39
C GLY A 94 1.45 1.77 -14.64
N ARG A 95 2.09 1.61 -15.81
CA ARG A 95 3.28 2.36 -16.20
C ARG A 95 2.99 3.23 -17.41
N ASN A 96 3.55 4.44 -17.40
CA ASN A 96 3.51 5.36 -18.54
C ASN A 96 4.85 5.29 -19.28
N VAL A 97 5.05 4.21 -20.03
CA VAL A 97 6.26 3.96 -20.83
C VAL A 97 5.86 3.59 -22.25
N ASP A 98 6.77 3.80 -23.20
CA ASP A 98 6.57 3.36 -24.57
C ASP A 98 6.48 1.82 -24.66
N PRO A 99 5.69 1.25 -25.59
CA PRO A 99 5.66 -0.18 -25.83
C PRO A 99 7.05 -0.74 -26.14
N TRP A 100 7.46 -1.80 -25.43
CA TRP A 100 8.70 -2.52 -25.72
C TRP A 100 8.46 -3.58 -26.80
N PRO A 101 9.19 -3.58 -27.93
CA PRO A 101 8.99 -4.53 -29.01
C PRO A 101 8.95 -5.99 -28.52
N PHE A 102 7.82 -6.67 -28.74
CA PHE A 102 7.59 -8.02 -28.24
C PHE A 102 7.62 -9.03 -29.39
N GLN A 103 8.54 -9.99 -29.31
CA GLN A 103 8.70 -11.06 -30.29
C GLN A 103 9.23 -12.33 -29.61
N LEU A 104 9.05 -13.48 -30.26
CA LEU A 104 9.62 -14.76 -29.83
C LEU A 104 10.90 -15.07 -30.64
N PRO A 105 11.95 -15.62 -30.00
CA PRO A 105 12.10 -15.85 -28.56
C PRO A 105 12.19 -14.54 -27.77
N VAL A 106 11.66 -14.50 -26.55
CA VAL A 106 11.70 -13.30 -25.70
C VAL A 106 13.09 -13.12 -25.11
N ASP A 107 13.59 -11.89 -25.09
CA ASP A 107 14.72 -11.53 -24.23
C ASP A 107 14.25 -11.40 -22.78
N TRP A 108 14.28 -12.52 -22.04
CA TRP A 108 13.88 -12.58 -20.64
C TRP A 108 14.81 -11.80 -19.69
N ASN A 109 15.95 -11.29 -20.18
CA ASN A 109 16.87 -10.43 -19.42
C ASN A 109 16.81 -8.95 -19.83
N ALA A 110 15.83 -8.58 -20.66
CA ALA A 110 15.63 -7.19 -21.06
C ALA A 110 15.44 -6.25 -19.85
N ASP A 111 16.08 -5.08 -19.89
CA ASP A 111 15.86 -3.96 -18.96
C ASP A 111 15.85 -2.62 -19.70
N PRO A 112 14.94 -2.43 -20.68
CA PRO A 112 14.95 -1.30 -21.60
C PRO A 112 14.77 0.05 -20.89
N PHE A 113 14.12 0.04 -19.72
CA PHE A 113 13.76 1.24 -18.97
C PHE A 113 14.53 1.39 -17.64
N LYS A 114 15.46 0.48 -17.33
CA LYS A 114 16.12 0.41 -16.01
C LYS A 114 15.10 0.38 -14.85
N ASP A 115 13.97 -0.30 -15.08
CA ASP A 115 12.82 -0.34 -14.18
C ASP A 115 12.64 -1.76 -13.65
N ARG A 116 12.93 -1.91 -12.36
CA ARG A 116 12.73 -3.16 -11.60
C ARG A 116 11.30 -3.68 -11.70
N ASN A 117 10.31 -2.80 -11.75
CA ASN A 117 8.91 -3.21 -11.87
C ASN A 117 8.58 -3.68 -13.29
N TRP A 118 9.13 -3.04 -14.32
CA TRP A 118 8.99 -3.52 -15.70
C TRP A 118 9.51 -4.96 -15.83
N ARG A 119 10.74 -5.22 -15.34
CA ARG A 119 11.35 -6.56 -15.34
C ARG A 119 10.50 -7.58 -14.57
N TYR A 120 10.05 -7.20 -13.37
CA TYR A 120 9.12 -8.00 -12.60
C TYR A 120 7.86 -8.35 -13.38
N GLN A 121 7.22 -7.40 -14.07
CA GLN A 121 5.97 -7.65 -14.80
C GLN A 121 6.17 -8.54 -16.03
N LEU A 122 7.34 -8.47 -16.69
CA LEU A 122 7.72 -9.42 -17.73
C LEU A 122 7.72 -10.84 -17.15
N HIS A 123 8.40 -11.07 -16.03
CA HIS A 123 8.50 -12.38 -15.38
C HIS A 123 7.24 -12.81 -14.61
N ALA A 124 6.33 -11.89 -14.28
CA ALA A 124 5.00 -12.18 -13.75
C ALA A 124 3.97 -12.52 -14.85
N TRP A 125 4.44 -12.60 -16.10
CA TRP A 125 3.65 -12.93 -17.28
C TRP A 125 2.47 -11.97 -17.51
N ARG A 126 2.66 -10.68 -17.23
CA ARG A 126 1.60 -9.68 -17.43
C ARG A 126 1.23 -9.46 -18.90
N MET A 127 2.14 -9.78 -19.82
CA MET A 127 1.83 -9.75 -21.25
C MET A 127 0.78 -10.80 -21.67
N LEU A 128 0.54 -11.83 -20.86
CA LEU A 128 -0.47 -12.87 -21.16
C LEU A 128 -1.89 -12.40 -20.86
N ASP A 129 -2.08 -11.43 -19.97
CA ASP A 129 -3.39 -10.93 -19.54
C ASP A 129 -4.31 -10.53 -20.74
N PRO A 130 -3.86 -9.77 -21.76
CA PRO A 130 -4.69 -9.47 -22.92
C PRO A 130 -4.99 -10.68 -23.82
N LEU A 131 -4.07 -11.65 -23.97
CA LEU A 131 -4.31 -12.87 -24.77
C LEU A 131 -5.38 -13.73 -24.09
N LEU A 132 -5.21 -14.01 -22.80
CA LEU A 132 -6.16 -14.78 -22.00
C LEU A 132 -7.52 -14.06 -21.89
N GLY A 133 -7.52 -12.73 -21.78
CA GLY A 133 -8.74 -11.95 -21.82
C GLY A 133 -9.45 -11.98 -23.18
N ALA A 134 -8.71 -12.06 -24.29
CA ALA A 134 -9.28 -12.22 -25.62
C ALA A 134 -9.91 -13.61 -25.79
N TRP A 135 -9.24 -14.66 -25.32
CA TRP A 135 -9.80 -16.01 -25.23
C TRP A 135 -11.14 -16.03 -24.47
N GLU A 136 -11.19 -15.44 -23.27
CA GLU A 136 -12.43 -15.38 -22.47
C GLU A 136 -13.58 -14.65 -23.17
N GLN A 137 -13.27 -13.75 -24.11
CA GLN A 137 -14.28 -12.98 -24.85
C GLN A 137 -14.76 -13.68 -26.12
N THR A 138 -13.89 -14.43 -26.79
CA THR A 138 -14.15 -14.93 -28.15
C THR A 138 -14.24 -16.44 -28.23
N GLY A 139 -13.61 -17.18 -27.31
CA GLY A 139 -13.40 -18.62 -27.44
C GLY A 139 -12.46 -19.01 -28.60
N GLU A 140 -11.68 -18.07 -29.14
CA GLU A 140 -10.72 -18.35 -30.22
C GLU A 140 -9.45 -19.01 -29.63
N VAL A 141 -9.26 -20.31 -29.92
CA VAL A 141 -8.15 -21.12 -29.39
C VAL A 141 -6.76 -20.56 -29.69
N THR A 142 -6.61 -19.78 -30.77
CA THR A 142 -5.34 -19.16 -31.15
C THR A 142 -4.75 -18.28 -30.04
N TYR A 143 -5.58 -17.66 -29.20
CA TYR A 143 -5.09 -16.90 -28.05
C TYR A 143 -4.49 -17.79 -26.95
N LEU A 144 -5.04 -18.99 -26.73
CA LEU A 144 -4.44 -19.98 -25.82
C LEU A 144 -3.15 -20.54 -26.39
N GLU A 145 -3.12 -20.84 -27.70
CA GLU A 145 -1.92 -21.30 -28.40
C GLU A 145 -0.78 -20.28 -28.33
N ASP A 146 -1.06 -19.00 -28.61
CA ASP A 146 -0.08 -17.92 -28.47
C ASP A 146 0.40 -17.73 -27.03
N THR A 147 -0.51 -17.87 -26.06
CA THR A 147 -0.15 -17.84 -24.64
C THR A 147 0.83 -18.96 -24.28
N LEU A 148 0.53 -20.19 -24.70
CA LEU A 148 1.38 -21.36 -24.45
C LEU A 148 2.74 -21.24 -25.15
N ARG A 149 2.80 -20.65 -26.35
CA ARG A 149 4.08 -20.38 -27.04
C ARG A 149 5.00 -19.48 -26.20
N ILE A 150 4.46 -18.44 -25.56
CA ILE A 150 5.23 -17.55 -24.68
C ILE A 150 5.65 -18.28 -23.39
N VAL A 151 4.74 -19.02 -22.76
CA VAL A 151 5.03 -19.80 -21.55
C VAL A 151 6.11 -20.86 -21.81
N PHE A 152 6.05 -21.55 -22.94
CA PHE A 152 7.06 -22.55 -23.30
C PHE A 152 8.38 -21.92 -23.72
N ASP A 153 8.41 -20.72 -24.31
CA ASP A 153 9.66 -19.98 -24.51
C ASP A 153 10.36 -19.64 -23.18
N TRP A 154 9.59 -19.24 -22.15
CA TRP A 154 10.10 -19.03 -20.79
C TRP A 154 10.69 -20.33 -20.20
N TYR A 155 9.96 -21.44 -20.33
CA TYR A 155 10.43 -22.76 -19.88
C TYR A 155 11.72 -23.18 -20.58
N GLU A 156 11.80 -23.03 -21.89
CA GLU A 156 13.02 -23.33 -22.66
C GLU A 156 14.20 -22.45 -22.25
N TYR A 157 13.95 -21.18 -21.91
CA TYR A 157 15.00 -20.28 -21.43
C TYR A 157 15.55 -20.70 -20.06
N HIS A 158 14.66 -20.92 -19.08
CA HIS A 158 15.07 -21.13 -17.68
C HIS A 158 15.26 -22.60 -17.31
N ALA A 159 14.33 -23.48 -17.65
CA ALA A 159 14.33 -24.87 -17.22
C ALA A 159 15.22 -25.77 -18.10
N VAL A 160 15.25 -25.51 -19.42
CA VAL A 160 16.03 -26.33 -20.37
C VAL A 160 17.44 -25.77 -20.56
N ARG A 161 17.57 -24.48 -20.89
CA ARG A 161 18.87 -23.84 -21.13
C ARG A 161 19.58 -23.37 -19.85
N GLY A 162 18.92 -23.42 -18.69
CA GLY A 162 19.49 -23.03 -17.40
C GLY A 162 19.83 -21.54 -17.28
N GLN A 163 19.30 -20.68 -18.15
CA GLN A 163 19.60 -19.25 -18.12
C GLN A 163 18.97 -18.60 -16.89
N LYS A 164 19.68 -17.60 -16.34
CA LYS A 164 19.30 -16.95 -15.08
C LYS A 164 18.79 -15.53 -15.29
N SER A 165 17.83 -15.14 -14.47
CA SER A 165 17.37 -13.75 -14.32
C SER A 165 17.06 -13.41 -12.86
N ASP A 166 17.30 -12.16 -12.44
CA ASP A 166 16.97 -11.65 -11.09
C ASP A 166 15.47 -11.82 -10.75
N TYR A 167 14.62 -11.95 -11.77
CA TYR A 167 13.17 -11.97 -11.63
C TYR A 167 12.52 -13.33 -11.93
N GLU A 168 13.31 -14.35 -12.30
CA GLU A 168 12.77 -15.66 -12.70
C GLU A 168 11.97 -16.32 -11.57
N TRP A 169 12.45 -16.24 -10.33
CA TRP A 169 11.79 -16.76 -9.13
C TRP A 169 11.43 -15.65 -8.12
N TYR A 170 11.22 -14.43 -8.61
CA TYR A 170 10.89 -13.29 -7.75
C TYR A 170 9.49 -13.43 -7.13
N ASP A 171 9.41 -13.22 -5.82
CA ASP A 171 8.29 -13.55 -4.93
C ASP A 171 6.88 -13.56 -5.56
N MET A 172 6.26 -12.40 -5.79
CA MET A 172 4.91 -12.25 -6.32
C MET A 172 4.78 -12.79 -7.74
N ALA A 173 5.86 -12.79 -8.53
CA ALA A 173 5.84 -13.28 -9.90
C ALA A 173 5.57 -14.79 -9.92
N VAL A 174 6.19 -15.55 -9.02
CA VAL A 174 5.95 -17.00 -8.91
C VAL A 174 4.49 -17.30 -8.61
N GLY A 175 3.88 -16.57 -7.67
CA GLY A 175 2.45 -16.72 -7.34
C GLY A 175 1.52 -16.37 -8.51
N LEU A 176 1.79 -15.26 -9.21
CA LEU A 176 1.02 -14.86 -10.39
C LEU A 176 1.14 -15.84 -11.55
N ARG A 177 2.32 -16.43 -11.75
CA ARG A 177 2.50 -17.50 -12.75
C ARG A 177 1.78 -18.78 -12.35
N ALA A 178 1.85 -19.18 -11.08
CA ALA A 178 1.15 -20.37 -10.59
C ALA A 178 -0.38 -20.28 -10.80
N MET A 179 -0.98 -19.11 -10.58
CA MET A 179 -2.39 -18.85 -10.91
C MET A 179 -2.70 -19.03 -12.40
N LYS A 180 -1.84 -18.49 -13.28
CA LYS A 180 -1.99 -18.64 -14.74
C LYS A 180 -1.76 -20.07 -15.20
N LEU A 181 -0.81 -20.79 -14.57
CA LEU A 181 -0.57 -22.20 -14.83
C LEU A 181 -1.79 -23.04 -14.44
N ALA A 182 -2.39 -22.79 -13.27
CA ALA A 182 -3.63 -23.46 -12.86
C ALA A 182 -4.74 -23.29 -13.91
N TYR A 183 -4.91 -22.06 -14.41
CA TYR A 183 -5.87 -21.75 -15.46
C TYR A 183 -5.55 -22.49 -16.77
N LEU A 184 -4.31 -22.42 -17.26
CA LEU A 184 -3.88 -23.07 -18.50
C LEU A 184 -3.98 -24.60 -18.46
N VAL A 185 -3.61 -25.20 -17.33
CA VAL A 185 -3.71 -26.65 -17.11
C VAL A 185 -5.18 -27.08 -17.16
N GLN A 186 -6.08 -26.35 -16.50
CA GLN A 186 -7.51 -26.68 -16.53
C GLN A 186 -8.11 -26.56 -17.94
N ARG A 187 -7.80 -25.48 -18.69
CA ARG A 187 -8.24 -25.34 -20.09
C ARG A 187 -7.73 -26.49 -20.97
N ALA A 188 -6.49 -26.94 -20.76
CA ALA A 188 -5.93 -28.10 -21.47
C ALA A 188 -6.62 -29.43 -21.08
N PHE A 189 -6.98 -29.61 -19.80
CA PHE A 189 -7.74 -30.77 -19.34
C PHE A 189 -9.16 -30.81 -19.92
N GLU A 190 -9.83 -29.66 -19.98
CA GLU A 190 -11.16 -29.49 -20.57
C GLU A 190 -11.16 -29.66 -22.10
N GLY A 191 -10.00 -29.62 -22.74
CA GLY A 191 -9.83 -29.81 -24.18
C GLY A 191 -9.96 -28.54 -25.00
N ASP A 192 -9.99 -27.37 -24.35
CA ASP A 192 -10.03 -26.05 -25.01
C ASP A 192 -8.78 -25.79 -25.86
N VAL A 193 -7.66 -26.42 -25.51
CA VAL A 193 -6.41 -26.40 -26.28
C VAL A 193 -5.79 -27.78 -26.31
N GLN A 194 -5.29 -28.18 -27.49
CA GLN A 194 -4.69 -29.49 -27.71
C GLN A 194 -3.17 -29.44 -27.51
N LEU A 195 -2.64 -30.36 -26.70
CA LEU A 195 -1.21 -30.48 -26.42
C LEU A 195 -0.69 -31.83 -26.89
N ASN A 196 0.48 -31.81 -27.54
CA ASN A 196 1.28 -33.01 -27.73
C ASN A 196 1.97 -33.42 -26.42
N ASP A 197 2.59 -34.60 -26.40
CA ASP A 197 3.20 -35.15 -25.20
C ASP A 197 4.29 -34.26 -24.59
N VAL A 198 5.08 -33.59 -25.44
CA VAL A 198 6.09 -32.60 -25.01
C VAL A 198 5.43 -31.39 -24.33
N GLY A 199 4.31 -30.90 -24.85
CA GLY A 199 3.57 -29.79 -24.25
C GLY A 199 2.94 -30.16 -22.92
N LYS A 200 2.40 -31.38 -22.80
CA LYS A 200 1.89 -31.93 -21.53
C LYS A 200 3.01 -32.01 -20.49
N GLU A 201 4.16 -32.56 -20.88
CA GLU A 201 5.34 -32.67 -20.01
C GLU A 201 5.78 -31.30 -19.48
N LYS A 202 5.90 -30.30 -20.37
CA LYS A 202 6.28 -28.93 -20.00
C LYS A 202 5.33 -28.30 -18.98
N LEU A 203 4.02 -28.46 -19.15
CA LEU A 203 3.05 -27.90 -18.22
C LEU A 203 3.11 -28.58 -16.85
N ILE A 204 3.20 -29.90 -16.80
CA ILE A 204 3.32 -30.64 -15.53
C ILE A 204 4.64 -30.25 -14.83
N HIS A 205 5.75 -30.18 -15.56
CA HIS A 205 7.03 -29.77 -14.98
C HIS A 205 6.99 -28.33 -14.45
N LEU A 206 6.40 -27.39 -15.20
CA LEU A 206 6.19 -26.03 -14.73
C LEU A 206 5.36 -26.00 -13.46
N ALA A 207 4.28 -26.77 -13.39
CA ALA A 207 3.45 -26.87 -12.18
C ALA A 207 4.27 -27.37 -10.99
N TRP A 208 5.04 -28.45 -11.16
CA TRP A 208 5.92 -28.99 -10.12
C TRP A 208 6.97 -27.96 -9.66
N LEU A 209 7.67 -27.29 -10.57
CA LEU A 209 8.68 -26.27 -10.24
C LEU A 209 8.08 -25.10 -9.44
N HIS A 210 6.89 -24.64 -9.81
CA HIS A 210 6.23 -23.54 -9.11
C HIS A 210 5.71 -23.97 -7.74
N ALA A 211 5.14 -25.16 -7.63
CA ALA A 211 4.69 -25.70 -6.34
C ALA A 211 5.88 -25.93 -5.38
N GLN A 212 7.01 -26.48 -5.86
CA GLN A 212 8.26 -26.56 -5.08
C GLN A 212 8.67 -25.18 -4.52
N SER A 213 8.75 -24.17 -5.40
CA SER A 213 9.17 -22.83 -5.00
C SER A 213 8.20 -22.16 -4.01
N LEU A 214 6.90 -22.43 -4.11
CA LEU A 214 5.88 -21.79 -3.27
C LEU A 214 5.66 -22.49 -1.94
N MET A 215 5.98 -23.79 -1.84
CA MET A 215 5.99 -24.55 -0.59
C MET A 215 7.21 -24.21 0.29
N GLU A 216 8.24 -23.60 -0.29
CA GLU A 216 9.45 -23.21 0.41
C GLU A 216 9.20 -21.92 1.24
N LYS A 217 8.91 -22.10 2.53
CA LYS A 217 8.58 -21.02 3.48
C LYS A 217 9.60 -19.87 3.48
N ARG A 218 10.90 -20.13 3.29
CA ARG A 218 11.92 -19.06 3.28
C ARG A 218 11.77 -18.10 2.09
N LEU A 219 11.10 -18.52 1.02
CA LEU A 219 10.84 -17.72 -0.19
C LEU A 219 9.51 -16.96 -0.11
N LEU A 220 8.68 -17.22 0.92
CA LEU A 220 7.44 -16.48 1.12
C LEU A 220 7.73 -15.06 1.59
N SER A 221 7.18 -14.10 0.86
CA SER A 221 7.23 -12.70 1.22
C SER A 221 6.34 -12.44 2.43
N LYS A 222 6.86 -11.64 3.36
CA LYS A 222 6.16 -11.26 4.60
C LYS A 222 5.18 -10.09 4.42
N GLY A 223 5.12 -9.51 3.23
CA GLY A 223 4.19 -8.43 2.89
C GLY A 223 3.12 -8.88 1.91
N ASN A 224 2.51 -7.92 1.23
CA ASN A 224 1.41 -8.14 0.29
C ASN A 224 1.70 -9.16 -0.84
N HIS A 225 2.96 -9.34 -1.22
CA HIS A 225 3.36 -10.32 -2.25
C HIS A 225 3.08 -11.77 -1.81
N GLY A 226 3.19 -12.07 -0.51
CA GLY A 226 2.92 -13.39 0.05
C GLY A 226 1.48 -13.84 -0.16
N LEU A 227 0.53 -12.90 -0.19
CA LEU A 227 -0.88 -13.18 -0.47
C LEU A 227 -1.04 -13.84 -1.85
N PHE A 228 -0.32 -13.33 -2.86
CA PHE A 228 -0.36 -13.87 -4.22
C PHE A 228 0.43 -15.17 -4.35
N GLN A 229 1.52 -15.34 -3.60
CA GLN A 229 2.27 -16.60 -3.54
C GLN A 229 1.38 -17.74 -3.01
N LEU A 230 0.75 -17.53 -1.86
CA LEU A 230 -0.12 -18.51 -1.22
C LEU A 230 -1.39 -18.79 -2.05
N HIS A 231 -2.00 -17.76 -2.62
CA HIS A 231 -3.16 -17.96 -3.49
C HIS A 231 -2.79 -18.69 -4.78
N GLY A 232 -1.62 -18.42 -5.36
CA GLY A 232 -1.13 -19.13 -6.54
C GLY A 232 -0.85 -20.60 -6.27
N LEU A 233 -0.28 -20.92 -5.11
CA LEU A 233 -0.09 -22.30 -4.65
C LEU A 233 -1.43 -23.02 -4.48
N MET A 234 -2.40 -22.37 -3.81
CA MET A 234 -3.75 -22.91 -3.63
C MET A 234 -4.42 -23.20 -4.98
N ALA A 235 -4.37 -22.24 -5.93
CA ALA A 235 -4.96 -22.39 -7.25
C ALA A 235 -4.33 -23.56 -8.01
N LEU A 236 -3.00 -23.61 -8.07
CA LEU A 236 -2.27 -24.63 -8.81
C LEU A 236 -2.52 -26.02 -8.24
N CYS A 237 -2.33 -26.20 -6.93
CA CYS A 237 -2.50 -27.50 -6.28
C CYS A 237 -3.96 -27.96 -6.19
N SER A 238 -4.94 -27.07 -6.41
CA SER A 238 -6.34 -27.48 -6.57
C SER A 238 -6.60 -28.19 -7.91
N VAL A 239 -5.86 -27.84 -8.97
CA VAL A 239 -6.04 -28.43 -10.31
C VAL A 239 -5.17 -29.67 -10.51
N VAL A 240 -4.00 -29.72 -9.85
CA VAL A 240 -3.04 -30.84 -9.96
C VAL A 240 -2.68 -31.43 -8.59
N PRO A 241 -3.67 -31.96 -7.84
CA PRO A 241 -3.50 -32.31 -6.44
C PRO A 241 -2.55 -33.49 -6.17
N SER A 242 -2.32 -34.37 -7.16
CA SER A 242 -1.38 -35.50 -7.02
C SER A 242 0.06 -35.18 -7.41
N ILE A 243 0.38 -33.96 -7.85
CA ILE A 243 1.78 -33.53 -7.89
C ILE A 243 2.34 -33.64 -6.46
N GLU A 244 3.48 -34.31 -6.29
CA GLU A 244 4.02 -34.68 -4.97
C GLU A 244 4.11 -33.46 -4.04
N THR A 245 4.56 -32.32 -4.58
CA THR A 245 4.72 -31.07 -3.83
C THR A 245 3.42 -30.42 -3.40
N CYS A 246 2.30 -30.82 -3.99
CA CYS A 246 0.98 -30.34 -3.60
C CYS A 246 0.42 -31.07 -2.38
N ALA A 247 1.06 -32.17 -1.95
CA ALA A 247 0.73 -32.84 -0.70
C ALA A 247 0.86 -31.85 0.48
N GLY A 248 -0.24 -31.66 1.21
CA GLY A 248 -0.31 -30.72 2.35
C GLY A 248 -0.32 -29.23 1.97
N ALA A 249 -0.32 -28.86 0.68
CA ALA A 249 -0.29 -27.46 0.25
C ALA A 249 -1.47 -26.64 0.78
N ARG A 250 -2.67 -27.25 0.88
CA ARG A 250 -3.85 -26.58 1.43
C ARG A 250 -3.69 -26.19 2.90
N ASP A 251 -3.14 -27.08 3.72
CA ASP A 251 -2.89 -26.84 5.14
C ASP A 251 -1.77 -25.81 5.32
N PHE A 252 -0.70 -25.93 4.52
CA PHE A 252 0.37 -24.94 4.47
C PHE A 252 -0.15 -23.55 4.12
N VAL A 253 -0.97 -23.42 3.08
CA VAL A 253 -1.61 -22.14 2.71
C VAL A 253 -2.46 -21.60 3.85
N GLY A 254 -3.25 -22.44 4.52
CA GLY A 254 -4.08 -22.01 5.66
C GLY A 254 -3.25 -21.39 6.78
N VAL A 255 -2.19 -22.08 7.21
CA VAL A 255 -1.30 -21.64 8.30
C VAL A 255 -0.55 -20.37 7.92
N GLU A 256 0.09 -20.34 6.74
CA GLU A 256 0.92 -19.20 6.34
C GLU A 256 0.06 -17.98 5.95
N MET A 257 -1.15 -18.17 5.42
CA MET A 257 -2.08 -17.06 5.15
C MET A 257 -2.54 -16.42 6.46
N GLN A 258 -2.84 -17.23 7.48
CA GLN A 258 -3.18 -16.72 8.82
C GLN A 258 -2.02 -15.95 9.44
N ASP A 259 -0.79 -16.49 9.44
CA ASP A 259 0.40 -15.80 9.96
C ASP A 259 0.65 -14.48 9.21
N LEU A 260 0.53 -14.49 7.87
CA LEU A 260 0.72 -13.30 7.05
C LEU A 260 -0.32 -12.21 7.35
N LEU A 261 -1.59 -12.57 7.47
CA LEU A 261 -2.66 -11.61 7.79
C LEU A 261 -2.53 -11.06 9.22
N LEU A 262 -2.14 -11.88 10.19
CA LEU A 262 -1.88 -11.44 11.57
C LEU A 262 -0.68 -10.49 11.70
N ARG A 263 0.27 -10.53 10.75
CA ARG A 263 1.37 -9.55 10.68
C ARG A 263 0.97 -8.24 10.03
N GLN A 264 -0.06 -8.27 9.18
CA GLN A 264 -0.51 -7.13 8.40
C GLN A 264 -1.67 -6.38 9.05
N PHE A 265 -2.44 -7.00 9.93
CA PHE A 265 -3.56 -6.38 10.62
C PHE A 265 -3.40 -6.44 12.13
N SER A 266 -3.81 -5.38 12.81
CA SER A 266 -4.00 -5.39 14.27
C SER A 266 -5.19 -6.28 14.67
N SER A 267 -5.30 -6.53 15.98
CA SER A 267 -6.48 -7.14 16.60
C SER A 267 -7.77 -6.36 16.26
N GLU A 268 -7.65 -5.03 16.15
CA GLU A 268 -8.74 -4.09 15.83
C GLU A 268 -9.17 -4.16 14.35
N GLY A 269 -8.44 -4.90 13.50
CA GLY A 269 -8.73 -5.03 12.07
C GLY A 269 -8.27 -3.83 11.24
N VAL A 270 -7.22 -3.12 11.68
CA VAL A 270 -6.59 -2.03 10.91
C VAL A 270 -5.29 -2.53 10.30
N HIS A 271 -5.00 -2.11 9.07
CA HIS A 271 -3.79 -2.54 8.37
C HIS A 271 -2.56 -1.78 8.88
N LEU A 272 -1.45 -2.48 9.04
CA LEU A 272 -0.25 -2.02 9.75
C LEU A 272 0.83 -1.44 8.82
N GLU A 273 0.58 -1.29 7.51
CA GLU A 273 1.54 -0.65 6.58
C GLU A 273 1.49 0.88 6.59
N ASN A 274 0.74 1.48 7.52
CA ASN A 274 0.67 2.92 7.76
C ASN A 274 0.06 3.78 6.65
N ALA A 275 -0.66 3.14 5.72
CA ALA A 275 -1.30 3.80 4.61
C ALA A 275 -2.73 3.27 4.42
N PRO A 276 -3.78 4.11 4.59
CA PRO A 276 -5.17 3.74 4.33
C PRO A 276 -5.42 3.04 2.98
N GLU A 277 -4.73 3.45 1.90
CA GLU A 277 -4.88 2.80 0.59
C GLU A 277 -4.59 1.29 0.65
N TYR A 278 -3.65 0.87 1.51
CA TYR A 278 -3.24 -0.52 1.64
C TYR A 278 -4.26 -1.37 2.42
N HIS A 279 -5.00 -0.77 3.34
CA HIS A 279 -6.13 -1.43 3.98
C HIS A 279 -7.18 -1.84 2.93
N PHE A 280 -7.53 -0.94 2.00
CA PHE A 280 -8.44 -1.27 0.88
C PHE A 280 -7.83 -2.28 -0.09
N PHE A 281 -6.56 -2.12 -0.45
CA PHE A 281 -5.88 -3.02 -1.38
C PHE A 281 -5.86 -4.46 -0.89
N VAL A 282 -5.46 -4.68 0.38
CA VAL A 282 -5.39 -6.02 0.97
C VAL A 282 -6.78 -6.60 1.16
N TYR A 283 -7.73 -5.82 1.71
CA TYR A 283 -9.12 -6.27 1.84
C TYR A 283 -9.69 -6.75 0.49
N ASN A 284 -9.61 -5.91 -0.56
CA ASN A 284 -10.16 -6.27 -1.88
C ASN A 284 -9.46 -7.49 -2.48
N THR A 285 -8.16 -7.64 -2.23
CA THR A 285 -7.37 -8.79 -2.70
C THR A 285 -7.81 -10.08 -2.01
N VAL A 286 -7.87 -10.08 -0.67
CA VAL A 286 -8.26 -11.25 0.12
C VAL A 286 -9.74 -11.59 -0.09
N LYS A 287 -10.63 -10.59 -0.17
CA LYS A 287 -12.04 -10.81 -0.50
C LYS A 287 -12.21 -11.52 -1.84
N ARG A 288 -11.47 -11.10 -2.88
CA ARG A 288 -11.47 -11.79 -4.18
C ARG A 288 -10.97 -13.23 -4.06
N PHE A 289 -10.00 -13.50 -3.18
CA PHE A 289 -9.54 -14.87 -2.93
C PHE A 289 -10.60 -15.69 -2.21
N MET A 290 -11.29 -15.13 -1.22
CA MET A 290 -12.40 -15.79 -0.53
C MET A 290 -13.58 -16.09 -1.46
N ASP A 291 -13.86 -15.22 -2.44
CA ASP A 291 -14.92 -15.43 -3.44
C ASP A 291 -14.71 -16.71 -4.30
N THR A 292 -13.53 -17.33 -4.25
CA THR A 292 -13.27 -18.64 -4.89
C THR A 292 -13.88 -19.82 -4.13
N GLY A 293 -14.30 -19.64 -2.88
CA GLY A 293 -14.74 -20.72 -1.99
C GLY A 293 -13.60 -21.51 -1.33
N TRP A 294 -12.34 -21.38 -1.78
CA TRP A 294 -11.23 -22.19 -1.26
C TRP A 294 -10.87 -21.93 0.20
N TYR A 295 -11.28 -20.78 0.72
CA TYR A 295 -10.92 -20.29 2.05
C TYR A 295 -12.04 -20.46 3.09
N GLU A 296 -13.21 -21.00 2.73
CA GLU A 296 -14.38 -21.11 3.61
C GLU A 296 -14.11 -21.89 4.91
N GLN A 297 -13.22 -22.88 4.84
CA GLN A 297 -12.81 -23.69 5.99
C GLN A 297 -11.92 -22.93 7.00
N PHE A 298 -11.35 -21.79 6.62
CA PHE A 298 -10.47 -20.99 7.46
C PHE A 298 -11.25 -19.86 8.13
N GLY A 299 -12.07 -20.21 9.13
CA GLY A 299 -13.00 -19.26 9.80
C GLY A 299 -12.33 -17.96 10.27
N PHE A 300 -11.08 -18.05 10.77
CA PHE A 300 -10.28 -16.88 11.16
C PHE A 300 -10.16 -15.82 10.05
N ILE A 301 -9.96 -16.23 8.80
CA ILE A 301 -9.80 -15.30 7.67
C ILE A 301 -11.10 -14.54 7.44
N GLY A 302 -12.25 -15.24 7.51
CA GLY A 302 -13.57 -14.64 7.40
C GLY A 302 -13.84 -13.60 8.49
N GLU A 303 -13.65 -13.98 9.76
CA GLU A 303 -13.83 -13.08 10.91
C GLU A 303 -12.94 -11.85 10.84
N LEU A 304 -11.66 -12.02 10.44
CA LEU A 304 -10.75 -10.90 10.27
C LEU A 304 -11.21 -9.97 9.14
N MET A 305 -11.58 -10.52 7.97
CA MET A 305 -11.99 -9.73 6.81
C MET A 305 -13.30 -8.98 7.05
N GLU A 306 -14.21 -9.51 7.87
CA GLU A 306 -15.41 -8.79 8.31
C GLU A 306 -15.06 -7.55 9.16
N ARG A 307 -14.15 -7.69 10.15
CA ARG A 307 -13.68 -6.54 10.93
C ARG A 307 -12.97 -5.51 10.07
N VAL A 308 -12.10 -5.97 9.15
CA VAL A 308 -11.40 -5.11 8.18
C VAL A 308 -12.41 -4.36 7.32
N GLU A 309 -13.42 -5.05 6.79
CA GLU A 309 -14.49 -4.44 5.99
C GLU A 309 -15.20 -3.30 6.73
N GLN A 310 -15.61 -3.56 7.97
CA GLN A 310 -16.31 -2.61 8.82
C GLN A 310 -15.46 -1.37 9.15
N ASN A 311 -14.13 -1.49 9.12
CA ASN A 311 -13.23 -0.37 9.44
C ASN A 311 -12.95 0.58 8.26
N ARG A 312 -13.22 0.15 7.01
CA ARG A 312 -12.95 0.95 5.80
C ARG A 312 -13.60 2.34 5.84
N VAL A 313 -14.79 2.45 6.43
CA VAL A 313 -15.59 3.69 6.51
C VAL A 313 -14.91 4.80 7.33
N TRP A 314 -13.95 4.45 8.18
CA TRP A 314 -13.17 5.40 9.00
C TRP A 314 -11.94 5.94 8.27
N MET A 315 -11.56 5.34 7.15
CA MET A 315 -10.33 5.63 6.40
C MET A 315 -10.58 6.48 5.14
N VAL A 316 -11.79 7.04 5.04
CA VAL A 316 -12.21 7.88 3.92
C VAL A 316 -12.85 9.16 4.45
N HIS A 317 -12.63 10.24 3.73
CA HIS A 317 -13.35 11.49 3.94
C HIS A 317 -14.86 11.33 3.68
N PRO A 318 -15.69 12.28 4.14
CA PRO A 318 -17.13 12.26 3.89
C PRO A 318 -17.54 12.28 2.40
N ASP A 319 -16.66 12.69 1.50
CA ASP A 319 -16.83 12.62 0.04
C ASP A 319 -16.44 11.24 -0.55
N LYS A 320 -16.21 10.23 0.29
CA LYS A 320 -15.80 8.86 -0.04
C LYS A 320 -14.46 8.77 -0.78
N THR A 321 -13.53 9.67 -0.48
CA THR A 321 -12.15 9.56 -0.94
C THR A 321 -11.20 9.11 0.18
N ILE A 322 -10.21 8.30 -0.17
CA ILE A 322 -9.22 7.79 0.80
C ILE A 322 -8.40 8.94 1.38
N VAL A 323 -8.19 8.90 2.70
CA VAL A 323 -7.31 9.82 3.45
C VAL A 323 -5.86 9.63 3.01
N THR A 324 -5.10 10.72 2.83
CA THR A 324 -3.79 10.68 2.16
C THR A 324 -2.57 10.62 3.08
N VAL A 325 -2.73 10.08 4.30
CA VAL A 325 -1.59 9.75 5.19
C VAL A 325 -0.84 8.50 4.69
N GLY A 326 0.44 8.41 5.03
CA GLY A 326 1.34 7.40 4.46
C GLY A 326 1.38 7.44 2.93
N ASP A 327 1.83 6.35 2.32
CA ASP A 327 1.82 6.18 0.86
C ASP A 327 0.40 5.90 0.31
N SER A 328 -0.54 6.82 0.54
CA SER A 328 -1.93 6.75 0.04
C SER A 328 -2.21 7.80 -1.05
N GLU A 329 -3.08 7.44 -1.99
CA GLU A 329 -3.64 8.35 -3.02
C GLU A 329 -5.09 8.75 -2.68
N PRO A 330 -5.55 9.95 -3.11
CA PRO A 330 -6.91 10.44 -2.87
C PRO A 330 -7.94 9.76 -3.80
N LYS A 331 -8.00 8.44 -3.77
CA LYS A 331 -8.87 7.64 -4.66
C LYS A 331 -10.32 7.64 -4.14
N PRO A 332 -11.32 7.88 -4.99
CA PRO A 332 -12.70 7.61 -4.62
C PRO A 332 -12.91 6.11 -4.44
N VAL A 333 -13.72 5.74 -3.46
CA VAL A 333 -14.11 4.36 -3.20
C VAL A 333 -15.62 4.20 -3.21
N ASN A 334 -16.07 3.02 -3.62
CA ASN A 334 -17.46 2.63 -3.51
C ASN A 334 -17.67 1.91 -2.18
N ILE A 335 -18.16 2.65 -1.18
CA ILE A 335 -18.56 2.10 0.11
C ILE A 335 -19.92 2.68 0.48
N ASP A 336 -20.74 1.89 1.16
CA ASP A 336 -21.96 2.38 1.77
C ASP A 336 -21.67 2.84 3.19
N TRP A 337 -22.34 3.91 3.60
CA TRP A 337 -22.26 4.34 4.99
C TRP A 337 -23.08 3.39 5.86
N PRO A 338 -22.61 3.07 7.08
CA PRO A 338 -23.40 2.33 8.05
C PRO A 338 -24.76 3.00 8.29
N GLU A 339 -25.76 2.20 8.65
CA GLU A 339 -27.06 2.73 9.06
C GLU A 339 -26.90 3.67 10.25
N SER A 340 -27.60 4.81 10.21
CA SER A 340 -27.64 5.75 11.33
C SER A 340 -28.96 6.53 11.36
N SER A 341 -29.17 7.26 12.45
CA SER A 341 -30.39 8.02 12.72
C SER A 341 -30.54 9.20 11.76
N ASP A 342 -31.69 9.29 11.10
CA ASP A 342 -32.06 10.46 10.28
C ASP A 342 -32.05 11.77 11.09
N SER A 343 -32.15 11.71 12.42
CA SER A 343 -32.07 12.88 13.29
C SER A 343 -30.72 13.60 13.26
N CYS A 344 -29.67 12.93 12.73
CA CYS A 344 -28.33 13.47 12.59
C CYS A 344 -28.08 14.20 11.26
N ARG A 345 -28.98 14.13 10.27
CA ARG A 345 -28.82 14.79 8.96
C ARG A 345 -28.57 16.31 9.03
N ASP A 346 -29.09 16.96 10.09
CA ASP A 346 -29.00 18.41 10.29
C ASP A 346 -27.77 18.88 11.06
N VAL A 347 -26.82 17.99 11.36
CA VAL A 347 -25.60 18.26 12.14
C VAL A 347 -25.89 18.84 13.52
N LYS A 348 -25.85 17.96 14.53
CA LYS A 348 -25.95 18.33 15.94
C LYS A 348 -24.65 17.94 16.65
N ALA A 349 -24.30 18.62 17.74
CA ALA A 349 -23.12 18.28 18.54
C ALA A 349 -23.14 16.82 19.02
N SER A 350 -24.31 16.26 19.30
CA SER A 350 -24.48 14.84 19.67
C SER A 350 -24.30 13.84 18.52
N CYS A 351 -24.16 14.32 17.28
CA CYS A 351 -24.06 13.52 16.06
C CYS A 351 -22.62 13.48 15.52
N TYR A 352 -21.64 13.57 16.41
CA TYR A 352 -20.24 13.33 16.11
C TYR A 352 -19.81 12.02 16.74
N LEU A 353 -19.07 11.25 15.96
CA LEU A 353 -18.54 9.95 16.32
C LEU A 353 -17.03 10.09 16.55
N LEU A 354 -16.55 9.45 17.60
CA LEU A 354 -15.13 9.27 17.86
C LEU A 354 -14.79 7.79 17.73
N ARG A 355 -13.81 7.48 16.88
CA ARG A 355 -13.19 6.16 16.80
C ARG A 355 -11.72 6.27 17.18
N ASN A 356 -11.36 5.59 18.27
CA ASN A 356 -9.97 5.41 18.68
C ASN A 356 -9.55 3.99 18.34
N PHE A 357 -8.65 3.83 17.38
CA PHE A 357 -7.92 2.59 17.13
C PHE A 357 -6.60 2.66 17.88
N GLU A 358 -6.68 2.46 19.20
CA GLU A 358 -5.57 2.76 20.11
C GLU A 358 -4.38 1.84 19.84
N GLU A 359 -4.63 0.55 19.60
CA GLU A 359 -3.57 -0.42 19.30
C GLU A 359 -2.98 -0.21 17.91
N SER A 360 -3.79 0.29 16.98
CA SER A 360 -3.37 0.47 15.59
C SER A 360 -2.73 1.82 15.33
N GLY A 361 -3.12 2.88 16.05
CA GLY A 361 -2.54 4.21 15.92
C GLY A 361 -3.30 5.17 14.98
N TYR A 362 -4.62 5.02 14.88
CA TYR A 362 -5.50 6.02 14.24
C TYR A 362 -6.54 6.53 15.23
N ALA A 363 -6.82 7.83 15.19
CA ALA A 363 -7.94 8.43 15.90
C ALA A 363 -8.74 9.31 14.95
N ILE A 364 -10.06 9.10 14.89
CA ILE A 364 -10.93 9.76 13.93
C ILE A 364 -12.12 10.36 14.67
N VAL A 365 -12.31 11.67 14.50
CA VAL A 365 -13.56 12.35 14.87
C VAL A 365 -14.28 12.66 13.57
N ARG A 366 -15.55 12.29 13.44
CA ARG A 366 -16.33 12.64 12.25
C ARG A 366 -17.79 12.85 12.55
N SER A 367 -18.48 13.58 11.68
CA SER A 367 -19.93 13.60 11.69
C SER A 367 -20.49 12.20 11.44
N ASP A 368 -21.65 11.96 12.02
CA ASP A 368 -22.44 10.76 11.82
C ASP A 368 -22.65 10.44 10.33
N TRP A 369 -22.81 9.16 10.04
CA TRP A 369 -23.01 8.59 8.70
C TRP A 369 -24.19 9.18 7.93
N ALA A 370 -25.24 9.63 8.63
CA ALA A 370 -26.41 10.26 8.02
C ALA A 370 -26.16 11.69 7.55
N VAL A 371 -25.09 12.36 8.00
CA VAL A 371 -24.78 13.74 7.61
C VAL A 371 -24.35 13.78 6.13
N PRO A 372 -25.02 14.59 5.27
CA PRO A 372 -24.60 14.76 3.89
C PRO A 372 -23.18 15.30 3.79
N ALA A 373 -22.41 14.83 2.81
CA ALA A 373 -21.00 15.21 2.63
C ALA A 373 -20.78 16.72 2.66
N GLN A 374 -21.70 17.52 2.10
CA GLN A 374 -21.65 18.98 2.01
C GLN A 374 -21.73 19.71 3.36
N LYS A 375 -22.16 19.03 4.43
CA LYS A 375 -22.23 19.55 5.80
C LYS A 375 -21.32 18.78 6.76
N ALA A 376 -20.67 17.72 6.29
CA ALA A 376 -19.94 16.80 7.13
C ALA A 376 -18.63 17.40 7.64
N SER A 377 -18.16 16.86 8.75
CA SER A 377 -16.86 17.19 9.35
C SER A 377 -16.11 15.89 9.62
N MET A 378 -14.79 15.92 9.51
CA MET A 378 -13.91 14.83 9.86
C MET A 378 -12.50 15.34 10.17
N LEU A 379 -11.95 14.89 11.29
CA LEU A 379 -10.54 15.00 11.61
C LEU A 379 -9.98 13.57 11.68
N PHE A 380 -8.98 13.29 10.85
CA PHE A 380 -8.25 12.01 10.87
C PHE A 380 -6.86 12.25 11.43
N PHE A 381 -6.48 11.53 12.49
CA PHE A 381 -5.17 11.63 13.12
C PHE A 381 -4.38 10.33 12.99
N MET A 382 -3.11 10.46 12.64
CA MET A 382 -2.17 9.37 12.37
C MET A 382 -1.08 9.36 13.44
N GLY A 383 -0.99 8.29 14.23
CA GLY A 383 0.12 8.04 15.14
C GLY A 383 0.54 6.57 15.13
N MET A 384 1.03 6.04 14.02
CA MET A 384 1.43 4.65 13.87
C MET A 384 2.77 4.50 13.15
N PHE A 385 3.58 3.54 13.60
CA PHE A 385 4.78 3.09 12.91
C PHE A 385 5.07 1.61 13.22
N PHE A 386 4.45 0.72 12.44
CA PHE A 386 4.62 -0.75 12.57
C PHE A 386 5.56 -1.35 11.52
N GLN A 387 5.52 -0.79 10.32
CA GLN A 387 6.28 -1.29 9.18
C GLN A 387 6.87 -0.13 8.37
N THR A 388 7.94 -0.38 7.63
CA THR A 388 8.65 0.65 6.84
C THR A 388 8.21 0.72 5.38
N GLY A 389 7.40 -0.24 4.90
CA GLY A 389 7.09 -0.39 3.46
C GLY A 389 6.39 0.81 2.83
N HIS A 390 5.36 1.32 3.50
CA HIS A 390 4.51 2.43 3.03
C HIS A 390 4.36 3.56 4.06
N LYS A 391 5.23 3.54 5.09
CA LYS A 391 5.36 4.65 6.04
C LYS A 391 6.01 5.85 5.35
N LEU A 392 5.50 7.03 5.65
CA LEU A 392 6.18 8.30 5.34
C LEU A 392 6.69 8.94 6.64
N PRO A 393 7.58 9.93 6.62
CA PRO A 393 7.99 10.69 7.82
C PRO A 393 6.92 11.64 8.37
N ASP A 394 5.70 11.15 8.53
CA ASP A 394 4.46 11.87 8.82
C ASP A 394 3.92 11.61 10.24
N ASP A 395 4.80 11.34 11.21
CA ASP A 395 4.36 11.03 12.58
C ASP A 395 3.47 12.13 13.16
N LEU A 396 2.40 11.74 13.84
CA LEU A 396 1.41 12.65 14.44
C LEU A 396 0.72 13.57 13.41
N SER A 397 0.79 13.26 12.12
CA SER A 397 0.11 13.99 11.05
C SER A 397 -1.41 13.83 11.15
N PHE A 398 -2.14 14.75 10.53
CA PHE A 398 -3.58 14.72 10.52
C PHE A 398 -4.15 15.33 9.23
N GLU A 399 -5.41 15.05 8.95
CA GLU A 399 -6.19 15.68 7.89
C GLU A 399 -7.51 16.23 8.45
N TRP A 400 -7.95 17.35 7.91
CA TRP A 400 -9.15 18.06 8.36
C TRP A 400 -10.08 18.33 7.18
N PHE A 401 -11.27 17.75 7.24
CA PHE A 401 -12.42 18.01 6.37
C PHE A 401 -13.49 18.70 7.22
N ASP A 402 -14.05 19.81 6.77
CA ASP A 402 -15.13 20.45 7.53
C ASP A 402 -16.10 21.21 6.64
N GLN A 403 -17.36 21.19 7.07
CA GLN A 403 -18.50 21.82 6.42
C GLN A 403 -18.47 21.63 4.88
N GLY A 404 -18.20 20.39 4.45
CA GLY A 404 -18.25 20.01 3.03
C GLY A 404 -16.96 20.04 2.23
N GLU A 405 -15.85 20.51 2.80
CA GLU A 405 -14.59 20.63 2.05
C GLU A 405 -13.39 20.11 2.82
N ARG A 406 -12.41 19.56 2.09
CA ARG A 406 -11.07 19.31 2.64
C ARG A 406 -10.41 20.65 2.93
N ILE A 407 -9.93 20.85 4.14
CA ILE A 407 -9.22 22.06 4.58
C ILE A 407 -7.73 21.78 4.63
N LEU A 408 -7.29 20.79 5.40
CA LEU A 408 -5.89 20.38 5.51
C LEU A 408 -5.71 18.93 5.05
N THR A 409 -4.74 18.66 4.17
CA THR A 409 -4.45 17.32 3.64
C THR A 409 -2.96 17.03 3.59
N ASN A 410 -2.56 15.76 3.59
CA ASN A 410 -1.17 15.38 3.30
C ASN A 410 -0.87 15.49 1.80
N ALA A 411 0.41 15.33 1.43
CA ALA A 411 0.84 15.45 0.03
C ALA A 411 0.46 14.25 -0.84
N GLY A 412 0.17 13.09 -0.21
CA GLY A 412 -0.09 11.81 -0.86
C GLY A 412 1.15 11.16 -1.48
N LYS A 413 0.96 10.02 -2.14
CA LYS A 413 2.04 9.14 -2.63
C LYS A 413 2.86 9.65 -3.84
N TYR A 414 2.24 10.43 -4.74
CA TYR A 414 2.79 10.84 -6.05
C TYR A 414 3.16 9.68 -6.99
N SER A 415 4.35 9.08 -6.86
CA SER A 415 4.82 7.97 -7.68
C SER A 415 5.96 7.23 -6.98
N TYR A 416 6.35 6.06 -7.48
CA TYR A 416 7.52 5.33 -6.95
C TYR A 416 8.83 5.64 -7.67
N SER A 417 8.79 6.51 -8.67
CA SER A 417 9.97 6.89 -9.44
C SER A 417 10.83 7.87 -8.64
N LYS A 418 12.14 7.66 -8.62
CA LYS A 418 13.08 8.59 -8.01
C LYS A 418 12.98 9.96 -8.67
N GLY A 419 12.97 11.02 -7.88
CA GLY A 419 12.99 12.39 -8.39
C GLY A 419 12.48 13.39 -7.36
N PRO A 420 12.62 14.70 -7.64
CA PRO A 420 12.41 15.76 -6.64
C PRO A 420 11.03 15.72 -5.97
N PHE A 421 9.97 15.40 -6.72
CA PHE A 421 8.63 15.31 -6.15
C PHE A 421 8.43 14.08 -5.27
N ARG A 422 9.06 12.94 -5.58
CA ARG A 422 9.04 11.78 -4.68
C ARG A 422 9.84 12.08 -3.41
N ASP A 423 11.01 12.71 -3.55
CA ASP A 423 11.83 13.13 -2.42
C ASP A 423 11.07 14.12 -1.52
N TYR A 424 10.28 15.04 -2.09
CA TYR A 424 9.42 15.94 -1.35
C TYR A 424 8.27 15.21 -0.63
N VAL A 425 7.46 14.40 -1.31
CA VAL A 425 6.33 13.73 -0.64
C VAL A 425 6.76 12.68 0.39
N THR A 426 8.02 12.25 0.35
CA THR A 426 8.63 11.38 1.38
C THR A 426 9.41 12.16 2.44
N SER A 427 9.31 13.49 2.45
CA SER A 427 9.92 14.36 3.44
C SER A 427 8.93 14.76 4.53
N THR A 428 9.41 14.99 5.75
CA THR A 428 8.59 15.50 6.86
C THR A 428 7.92 16.84 6.50
N ALA A 429 8.60 17.67 5.71
CA ALA A 429 8.12 18.96 5.26
C ALA A 429 6.84 18.91 4.41
N ALA A 430 6.46 17.75 3.85
CA ALA A 430 5.25 17.61 3.03
C ALA A 430 3.99 17.23 3.81
N HIS A 431 4.11 17.07 5.13
CA HIS A 431 3.07 16.54 6.02
C HIS A 431 2.65 17.56 7.08
N ASN A 432 1.44 17.40 7.60
CA ASN A 432 0.91 18.25 8.67
C ASN A 432 1.51 17.86 10.03
N THR A 433 2.83 18.02 10.18
CA THR A 433 3.60 17.61 11.37
C THR A 433 4.72 18.63 11.67
N VAL A 434 5.62 18.32 12.60
CA VAL A 434 6.79 19.15 12.92
C VAL A 434 8.02 18.60 12.21
N GLU A 435 8.70 19.46 11.47
CA GLU A 435 10.03 19.22 10.91
C GLU A 435 11.10 19.74 11.86
N VAL A 436 12.18 18.97 12.06
CA VAL A 436 13.32 19.34 12.92
C VAL A 436 14.54 19.63 12.03
N ASP A 437 15.16 20.80 12.22
CA ASP A 437 16.39 21.24 11.53
C ASP A 437 16.34 21.18 9.99
N GLY A 438 15.13 21.23 9.40
CA GLY A 438 14.93 21.08 7.96
C GLY A 438 15.33 19.69 7.41
N ARG A 439 15.32 18.67 8.28
CA ARG A 439 15.74 17.28 7.98
C ARG A 439 14.54 16.34 7.93
N THR A 440 14.75 15.24 7.21
CA THR A 440 13.80 14.14 7.12
C THR A 440 14.46 12.88 7.68
N PRO A 441 13.80 12.17 8.62
CA PRO A 441 14.37 10.99 9.23
C PRO A 441 14.45 9.84 8.23
N LYS A 442 15.48 9.00 8.39
CA LYS A 442 15.60 7.79 7.58
C LYS A 442 14.78 6.67 8.21
N LEU A 443 13.66 6.34 7.59
CA LEU A 443 12.76 5.29 8.09
C LEU A 443 13.41 3.91 8.24
N SER A 444 14.48 3.62 7.51
CA SER A 444 15.25 2.36 7.66
C SER A 444 16.06 2.29 8.96
N GLU A 445 16.36 3.44 9.57
CA GLU A 445 17.16 3.58 10.79
C GLU A 445 16.26 3.91 12.00
N ALA A 446 15.01 4.30 11.76
CA ALA A 446 14.07 4.71 12.80
C ALA A 446 13.46 3.52 13.58
N THR A 447 13.23 3.73 14.88
CA THR A 447 12.63 2.72 15.76
C THR A 447 11.11 2.66 15.55
N ARG A 448 10.60 1.47 15.30
CA ARG A 448 9.15 1.21 15.21
C ARG A 448 8.55 1.23 16.60
N TYR A 449 7.68 2.20 16.87
CA TYR A 449 7.04 2.38 18.18
C TYR A 449 5.61 1.82 18.24
N GLY A 450 5.09 1.25 17.14
CA GLY A 450 3.70 0.80 17.08
C GLY A 450 2.74 2.00 17.09
N SER A 451 1.80 2.04 18.03
CA SER A 451 0.88 3.18 18.20
C SER A 451 1.46 4.26 19.11
N ALA A 452 1.32 5.50 18.66
CA ALA A 452 1.68 6.72 19.37
C ALA A 452 0.47 7.43 20.00
N ILE A 453 -0.74 6.90 19.83
CA ILE A 453 -1.94 7.46 20.45
C ILE A 453 -1.85 7.28 21.96
N LYS A 454 -2.04 8.37 22.71
CA LYS A 454 -2.01 8.38 24.18
C LYS A 454 -3.37 8.66 24.79
N ASP A 455 -4.25 9.35 24.05
CA ASP A 455 -5.57 9.73 24.51
C ASP A 455 -6.43 10.12 23.31
N ALA A 456 -7.71 9.76 23.34
CA ALA A 456 -8.70 10.24 22.39
C ALA A 456 -10.07 10.22 23.09
N ARG A 457 -10.67 11.39 23.30
CA ARG A 457 -11.94 11.49 24.03
C ARG A 457 -12.78 12.70 23.62
N ALA A 458 -14.08 12.61 23.85
CA ALA A 458 -14.99 13.75 23.80
C ALA A 458 -15.01 14.50 25.14
N MET A 459 -15.11 15.82 25.08
CA MET A 459 -15.14 16.76 26.21
C MET A 459 -16.22 17.81 25.94
N GLY A 460 -17.48 17.41 26.04
CA GLY A 460 -18.60 18.20 25.55
C GLY A 460 -18.62 18.21 24.02
N GLU A 461 -18.62 19.39 23.41
CA GLU A 461 -18.59 19.55 21.95
C GLU A 461 -17.17 19.52 21.35
N THR A 462 -16.14 19.58 22.21
CA THR A 462 -14.74 19.50 21.82
C THR A 462 -14.22 18.08 21.95
N PHE A 463 -13.41 17.65 20.99
CA PHE A 463 -12.70 16.38 21.02
C PHE A 463 -11.20 16.63 21.24
N LEU A 464 -10.60 15.83 22.11
CA LEU A 464 -9.16 15.79 22.34
C LEU A 464 -8.59 14.54 21.68
N ILE A 465 -7.51 14.71 20.92
CA ILE A 465 -6.62 13.61 20.50
C ILE A 465 -5.19 13.98 20.92
N ARG A 466 -4.50 13.05 21.58
CA ARG A 466 -3.12 13.21 22.06
C ARG A 466 -2.25 12.10 21.49
N GLY A 467 -1.10 12.46 20.94
CA GLY A 467 -0.09 11.50 20.52
C GLY A 467 1.31 11.93 20.95
N ALA A 468 2.20 10.96 21.15
CA ALA A 468 3.60 11.24 21.52
C ALA A 468 4.56 10.28 20.81
N VAL A 469 5.64 10.83 20.24
CA VAL A 469 6.69 10.08 19.55
C VAL A 469 8.07 10.58 19.92
N PRO A 470 9.06 9.68 20.03
CA PRO A 470 10.45 10.08 19.99
C PRO A 470 10.81 10.51 18.56
N ARG A 471 11.55 11.61 18.45
CA ARG A 471 12.15 12.12 17.21
C ARG A 471 13.67 11.89 17.26
N GLU A 472 14.34 12.18 16.15
CA GLU A 472 15.81 12.10 16.08
C GLU A 472 16.47 13.06 17.09
N GLU A 473 17.76 12.85 17.38
CA GLU A 473 18.53 13.68 18.32
C GLU A 473 17.97 13.71 19.76
N GLY A 474 17.20 12.70 20.16
CA GLY A 474 16.67 12.56 21.52
C GLY A 474 15.52 13.53 21.84
N ILE A 475 14.86 14.07 20.82
CA ILE A 475 13.74 14.99 21.00
C ILE A 475 12.46 14.21 21.24
N GLU A 476 11.75 14.51 22.32
CA GLU A 476 10.39 14.00 22.54
C GLU A 476 9.38 15.00 21.98
N GLN A 477 8.50 14.53 21.07
CA GLN A 477 7.37 15.32 20.59
C GLN A 477 6.07 14.77 21.15
N GLU A 478 5.29 15.66 21.75
CA GLU A 478 3.90 15.43 22.08
C GLU A 478 3.01 16.39 21.28
N ARG A 479 1.94 15.86 20.67
CA ARG A 479 0.93 16.65 19.98
C ARG A 479 -0.42 16.51 20.67
N LEU A 480 -1.09 17.62 20.93
CA LEU A 480 -2.49 17.68 21.29
C LEU A 480 -3.26 18.33 20.14
N VAL A 481 -4.37 17.70 19.77
CA VAL A 481 -5.35 18.22 18.82
C VAL A 481 -6.66 18.40 19.57
N LEU A 482 -7.13 19.64 19.64
CA LEU A 482 -8.45 19.99 20.16
C LEU A 482 -9.32 20.41 18.99
N PHE A 483 -10.45 19.74 18.81
CA PHE A 483 -11.31 19.95 17.66
C PHE A 483 -12.76 20.11 18.08
N THR A 484 -13.35 21.26 17.79
CA THR A 484 -14.80 21.47 17.84
C THR A 484 -15.30 21.58 16.39
N PRO A 485 -15.92 20.52 15.84
CA PRO A 485 -16.38 20.49 14.47
C PRO A 485 -17.22 21.70 14.08
N GLN A 486 -17.07 22.18 12.85
CA GLN A 486 -17.74 23.38 12.32
C GLN A 486 -17.46 24.69 13.08
N ARG A 487 -16.55 24.70 14.06
CA ARG A 487 -16.20 25.88 14.84
C ARG A 487 -14.73 26.22 14.76
N TRP A 488 -13.87 25.36 15.31
CA TRP A 488 -12.44 25.61 15.44
C TRP A 488 -11.60 24.34 15.62
N LEU A 489 -10.30 24.48 15.37
CA LEU A 489 -9.28 23.47 15.57
C LEU A 489 -8.06 24.13 16.24
N ALA A 490 -7.48 23.50 17.26
CA ALA A 490 -6.24 23.93 17.87
C ALA A 490 -5.21 22.79 17.84
N ILE A 491 -4.01 23.11 17.37
CA ILE A 491 -2.88 22.18 17.27
C ILE A 491 -1.77 22.68 18.17
N VAL A 492 -1.39 21.83 19.13
CA VAL A 492 -0.37 22.12 20.13
C VAL A 492 0.72 21.07 19.98
N ASP A 493 1.92 21.50 19.62
CA ASP A 493 3.12 20.65 19.66
C ASP A 493 4.01 21.09 20.82
N VAL A 494 4.40 20.15 21.66
CA VAL A 494 5.39 20.29 22.70
C VAL A 494 6.60 19.46 22.29
N LEU A 495 7.73 20.12 22.10
CA LEU A 495 9.00 19.49 21.69
C LEU A 495 10.02 19.70 22.79
N GLN A 496 10.69 18.64 23.23
CA GLN A 496 11.66 18.67 24.30
C GLN A 496 12.92 17.92 23.89
N GLY A 497 14.07 18.61 23.86
CA GLY A 497 15.37 18.00 23.65
C GLY A 497 16.46 18.69 24.48
N ASP A 498 17.62 18.04 24.59
CA ASP A 498 18.75 18.52 25.38
C ASP A 498 19.59 19.59 24.64
N THR A 499 19.51 19.60 23.31
CA THR A 499 20.24 20.50 22.42
C THR A 499 19.33 21.52 21.74
N LEU A 500 19.93 22.59 21.21
CA LEU A 500 19.20 23.61 20.47
C LEU A 500 18.83 23.08 19.08
N HIS A 501 17.53 23.13 18.75
CA HIS A 501 17.03 22.77 17.43
C HIS A 501 16.12 23.86 16.87
N GLU A 502 15.95 23.85 15.56
CA GLU A 502 14.89 24.57 14.86
C GLU A 502 13.71 23.63 14.59
N TYR A 503 12.51 24.08 14.94
CA TYR A 503 11.27 23.34 14.74
C TYR A 503 10.34 24.11 13.83
N THR A 504 9.83 23.46 12.79
CA THR A 504 8.82 24.04 11.90
C THR A 504 7.54 23.22 11.95
N GLN A 505 6.45 23.79 12.48
CA GLN A 505 5.12 23.20 12.45
C GLN A 505 4.46 23.51 11.11
N TRP A 506 4.26 22.48 10.28
CA TRP A 506 3.72 22.61 8.92
C TRP A 506 2.22 22.33 8.86
N PHE A 507 1.52 23.10 8.03
CA PHE A 507 0.11 22.94 7.69
C PHE A 507 -0.09 23.12 6.19
N HIS A 508 -0.75 22.15 5.56
CA HIS A 508 -0.92 22.11 4.12
C HIS A 508 -2.39 22.14 3.75
N PHE A 509 -2.82 23.27 3.19
CA PHE A 509 -4.20 23.44 2.79
C PHE A 509 -4.50 22.68 1.50
N ALA A 510 -5.73 22.18 1.37
CA ALA A 510 -6.19 21.60 0.13
C ALA A 510 -6.11 22.64 -1.01
N ARG A 511 -5.94 22.18 -2.24
CA ARG A 511 -5.58 23.00 -3.42
C ARG A 511 -6.44 24.24 -3.60
N GLN A 512 -7.73 24.14 -3.27
CA GLN A 512 -8.72 25.19 -3.47
C GLN A 512 -8.58 26.38 -2.52
N TRP A 513 -7.80 26.26 -1.44
CA TRP A 513 -7.58 27.34 -0.48
C TRP A 513 -6.41 28.23 -0.88
N ARG A 514 -6.58 29.54 -0.65
CA ARG A 514 -5.57 30.57 -0.93
C ARG A 514 -5.43 31.51 0.26
N LEU A 515 -4.21 31.95 0.53
CA LEU A 515 -3.92 32.95 1.55
C LEU A 515 -4.20 34.35 1.00
N GLU A 516 -5.01 35.12 1.72
CA GLU A 516 -5.36 36.50 1.36
C GLU A 516 -4.54 37.54 2.11
N ASN A 517 -4.23 37.32 3.40
CA ASN A 517 -3.43 38.23 4.22
C ASN A 517 -2.46 37.47 5.16
N THR A 518 -1.45 38.18 5.63
CA THR A 518 -0.48 37.71 6.64
C THR A 518 -0.38 38.62 7.86
N GLU A 519 -1.09 39.75 7.85
CA GLU A 519 -1.14 40.70 8.96
C GLU A 519 -2.27 40.33 9.92
N GLY A 520 -1.98 40.24 11.22
CA GLY A 520 -2.93 39.82 12.24
C GLY A 520 -3.30 38.34 12.10
N ASP A 521 -4.60 38.03 12.21
CA ASP A 521 -5.10 36.69 11.91
C ASP A 521 -5.04 36.44 10.41
N MET A 522 -4.32 35.40 10.01
CA MET A 522 -4.19 35.00 8.61
C MET A 522 -5.53 34.45 8.12
N ARG A 523 -5.92 34.83 6.90
CA ARG A 523 -7.19 34.48 6.28
C ARG A 523 -6.94 33.62 5.05
N LEU A 524 -7.42 32.38 5.10
CA LEU A 524 -7.50 31.50 3.94
C LEU A 524 -8.92 31.52 3.38
N VAL A 525 -9.05 31.64 2.06
CA VAL A 525 -10.33 31.58 1.35
C VAL A 525 -10.30 30.45 0.31
N SER A 526 -11.34 29.63 0.33
CA SER A 526 -11.57 28.54 -0.63
C SER A 526 -12.20 29.06 -1.92
N SER A 527 -12.15 28.25 -2.99
CA SER A 527 -12.84 28.58 -4.25
C SER A 527 -14.36 28.69 -4.13
N SER A 528 -14.98 28.18 -3.06
CA SER A 528 -16.42 28.34 -2.79
C SER A 528 -16.76 29.59 -1.97
N GLY A 529 -15.75 30.37 -1.56
CA GLY A 529 -15.92 31.58 -0.74
C GLY A 529 -15.90 31.33 0.77
N ARG A 530 -15.75 30.07 1.22
CA ARG A 530 -15.56 29.76 2.65
C ARG A 530 -14.22 30.30 3.15
N THR A 531 -14.19 30.71 4.41
CA THR A 531 -13.03 31.30 5.07
C THR A 531 -12.57 30.46 6.26
N VAL A 532 -11.26 30.35 6.47
CA VAL A 532 -10.65 29.87 7.71
C VAL A 532 -9.62 30.91 8.15
N LEU A 533 -9.71 31.34 9.41
CA LEU A 533 -8.72 32.18 10.07
C LEU A 533 -7.67 31.30 10.76
N VAL A 534 -6.42 31.75 10.79
CA VAL A 534 -5.29 31.06 11.42
C VAL A 534 -4.54 32.03 12.33
N ARG A 535 -4.36 31.65 13.59
CA ARG A 535 -3.68 32.43 14.61
C ARG A 535 -2.59 31.60 15.30
N PRO A 536 -1.30 31.84 15.04
CA PRO A 536 -0.22 31.27 15.83
C PRO A 536 -0.14 32.03 17.17
N LEU A 537 -0.14 31.31 18.30
CA LEU A 537 0.10 31.93 19.62
C LEU A 537 1.59 31.92 20.00
N SER A 538 2.39 31.10 19.31
CA SER A 538 3.85 31.18 19.40
C SER A 538 4.35 32.37 18.58
N GLY A 539 5.33 33.12 19.10
CA GLY A 539 6.07 34.15 18.34
C GLY A 539 6.98 33.56 17.24
N ALA A 540 6.54 32.47 16.62
CA ALA A 540 7.22 31.73 15.58
C ALA A 540 7.24 32.52 14.26
N GLN A 541 8.29 32.34 13.49
CA GLN A 541 8.43 32.93 12.17
C GLN A 541 7.53 32.21 11.17
N LEU A 542 6.71 32.97 10.43
CA LEU A 542 5.86 32.44 9.37
C LEU A 542 6.64 32.21 8.07
N VAL A 543 6.36 31.07 7.42
CA VAL A 543 6.69 30.79 6.01
C VAL A 543 5.40 30.35 5.31
N ALA A 544 5.03 30.98 4.19
CA ALA A 544 3.74 30.74 3.53
C ALA A 544 3.83 30.40 2.03
N PRO A 545 4.53 29.33 1.63
CA PRO A 545 4.80 29.03 0.23
C PRO A 545 3.61 28.41 -0.50
N ARG A 546 3.59 28.60 -1.82
CA ARG A 546 2.68 27.93 -2.77
C ARG A 546 3.44 27.59 -4.04
N GLY A 547 3.55 26.32 -4.38
CA GLY A 547 4.26 25.86 -5.58
C GLY A 547 5.75 26.24 -5.59
N GLN A 548 6.39 26.37 -4.43
CA GLN A 548 7.80 26.74 -4.33
C GLN A 548 8.69 25.61 -4.88
N LYS A 549 9.68 25.97 -5.71
CA LYS A 549 10.65 25.01 -6.27
C LYS A 549 12.05 25.11 -5.67
N GLN A 550 12.43 26.30 -5.21
CA GLN A 550 13.76 26.61 -4.69
C GLN A 550 13.63 27.39 -3.37
N PRO A 551 14.55 27.24 -2.41
CA PRO A 551 15.70 26.32 -2.42
C PRO A 551 15.29 24.84 -2.21
N LYS A 552 14.08 24.60 -1.72
CA LYS A 552 13.46 23.28 -1.59
C LYS A 552 12.02 23.33 -2.11
N LEU A 553 11.50 22.19 -2.56
CA LEU A 553 10.09 22.04 -2.92
C LEU A 553 9.21 22.24 -1.69
N GLN A 554 8.17 23.05 -1.80
CA GLN A 554 7.17 23.24 -0.75
C GLN A 554 5.85 23.78 -1.34
N GLY A 555 4.71 23.43 -0.75
CA GLY A 555 3.40 23.85 -1.23
C GLY A 555 2.95 23.09 -2.48
N TRP A 556 3.16 21.77 -2.49
CA TRP A 556 2.70 20.87 -3.56
C TRP A 556 1.89 19.69 -3.01
N VAL A 557 1.00 19.14 -3.83
CA VAL A 557 0.15 17.98 -3.53
C VAL A 557 -0.04 17.11 -4.78
N THR A 558 -0.23 15.81 -4.58
CA THR A 558 -0.63 14.90 -5.66
C THR A 558 -2.16 14.80 -5.77
N GLU A 559 -2.69 14.84 -6.99
CA GLU A 559 -4.10 14.52 -7.27
C GLU A 559 -4.26 13.13 -7.93
N GLY A 560 -3.15 12.44 -8.18
CA GLY A 560 -3.11 11.13 -8.83
C GLY A 560 -1.69 10.75 -9.24
N TYR A 561 -1.51 9.47 -9.58
CA TYR A 561 -0.20 8.90 -9.86
C TYR A 561 0.60 9.71 -10.90
N GLY A 562 1.81 10.13 -10.54
CA GLY A 562 2.72 10.89 -11.41
C GLY A 562 2.35 12.36 -11.63
N THR A 563 1.32 12.89 -10.97
CA THR A 563 0.87 14.29 -11.13
C THR A 563 1.04 15.08 -9.82
N MET A 564 1.53 16.31 -9.93
CA MET A 564 1.68 17.27 -8.83
C MET A 564 1.09 18.63 -9.21
N VAL A 565 0.41 19.26 -8.27
CA VAL A 565 -0.18 20.60 -8.40
C VAL A 565 0.17 21.45 -7.18
N ASP A 566 0.15 22.77 -7.35
CA ASP A 566 0.45 23.71 -6.28
C ASP A 566 -0.70 23.79 -5.26
N ARG A 567 -0.34 23.99 -3.99
CA ARG A 567 -1.27 24.27 -2.88
C ARG A 567 -0.67 25.26 -1.90
N GLN A 568 -1.50 25.90 -1.09
CA GLN A 568 -1.00 26.76 -0.01
C GLN A 568 -0.48 25.90 1.15
N ALA A 569 0.74 26.18 1.60
CA ALA A 569 1.26 25.68 2.87
C ALA A 569 1.57 26.85 3.81
N LEU A 570 1.47 26.63 5.12
CA LEU A 570 1.93 27.53 6.17
C LEU A 570 2.88 26.75 7.07
N GLY A 571 4.02 27.34 7.42
CA GLY A 571 5.00 26.83 8.35
C GLY A 571 5.26 27.86 9.45
N PHE A 572 5.29 27.41 10.70
CA PHE A 572 5.61 28.25 11.86
C PHE A 572 6.90 27.74 12.50
N THR A 573 7.96 28.52 12.39
CA THR A 573 9.32 28.14 12.78
C THR A 573 9.73 28.79 14.10
N ALA A 574 10.22 28.00 15.05
CA ALA A 574 10.82 28.50 16.29
C ALA A 574 12.04 27.65 16.70
N GLY A 575 13.01 28.28 17.35
CA GLY A 575 14.22 27.61 17.84
C GLY A 575 14.25 27.50 19.37
N GLY A 576 14.78 26.40 19.89
CA GLY A 576 14.91 26.18 21.32
C GLY A 576 15.32 24.76 21.69
N ARG A 577 15.61 24.53 22.97
CA ARG A 577 15.73 23.18 23.55
C ARG A 577 14.36 22.58 23.79
N SER A 578 13.50 23.37 24.43
CA SER A 578 12.09 23.05 24.62
C SER A 578 11.25 24.13 23.94
N VAL A 579 10.40 23.72 23.00
CA VAL A 579 9.57 24.63 22.22
C VAL A 579 8.12 24.16 22.30
N ARG A 580 7.22 25.13 22.42
CA ARG A 580 5.78 24.90 22.34
C ARG A 580 5.21 25.73 21.18
N LEU A 581 4.72 25.04 20.16
CA LEU A 581 4.07 25.64 18.99
C LEU A 581 2.57 25.45 19.11
N VAL A 582 1.82 26.55 19.12
CA VAL A 582 0.35 26.53 19.22
C VAL A 582 -0.23 27.31 18.05
N THR A 583 -1.00 26.62 17.23
CA THR A 583 -1.68 27.22 16.07
C THR A 583 -3.17 26.92 16.16
N LEU A 584 -3.97 28.00 16.09
CA LEU A 584 -5.42 27.95 16.14
C LEU A 584 -5.98 28.18 14.74
N PHE A 585 -7.09 27.51 14.45
CA PHE A 585 -7.89 27.66 13.24
C PHE A 585 -9.33 27.91 13.66
N GLY A 586 -10.02 28.86 13.02
CA GLY A 586 -11.41 29.19 13.34
C GLY A 586 -12.16 29.69 12.11
N PHE A 587 -13.47 29.49 12.06
CA PHE A 587 -14.29 30.04 10.97
C PHE A 587 -14.61 31.54 11.15
N ASP A 588 -14.41 32.08 12.36
CA ASP A 588 -14.50 33.50 12.70
C ASP A 588 -13.59 33.81 13.91
N GLU A 589 -13.48 35.10 14.27
CA GLU A 589 -12.62 35.57 15.37
C GLU A 589 -13.07 35.01 16.73
N ALA A 590 -14.37 34.93 16.98
CA ALA A 590 -14.90 34.36 18.22
C ALA A 590 -14.52 32.88 18.36
N ALA A 591 -14.49 32.13 17.25
CA ALA A 591 -14.04 30.73 17.23
C ALA A 591 -12.56 30.61 17.59
N LEU A 592 -11.72 31.55 17.15
CA LEU A 592 -10.30 31.58 17.53
C LEU A 592 -10.13 31.89 19.02
N ASP A 593 -10.96 32.77 19.60
CA ASP A 593 -10.90 33.08 21.02
C ASP A 593 -11.34 31.89 21.88
N GLU A 594 -12.39 31.17 21.47
CA GLU A 594 -12.81 29.89 22.08
C GLU A 594 -11.67 28.85 22.02
N ALA A 595 -11.05 28.68 20.85
CA ALA A 595 -9.92 27.76 20.66
C ALA A 595 -8.72 28.13 21.54
N SER A 596 -8.43 29.43 21.67
CA SER A 596 -7.38 29.95 22.54
C SER A 596 -7.65 29.63 24.01
N ALA A 597 -8.89 29.81 24.47
CA ALA A 597 -9.29 29.48 25.83
C ALA A 597 -9.18 27.97 26.11
N ALA A 598 -9.62 27.14 25.17
CA ALA A 598 -9.51 25.68 25.28
C ALA A 598 -8.05 25.21 25.31
N ALA A 599 -7.18 25.76 24.45
CA ALA A 599 -5.76 25.46 24.46
C ALA A 599 -5.10 25.86 25.79
N ALA A 600 -5.46 27.00 26.37
CA ALA A 600 -4.93 27.42 27.68
C ALA A 600 -5.33 26.48 28.83
N LEU A 601 -6.51 25.86 28.75
CA LEU A 601 -7.03 24.96 29.81
C LEU A 601 -6.42 23.55 29.75
N HIS A 602 -6.18 23.02 28.55
CA HIS A 602 -5.82 21.62 28.34
C HIS A 602 -4.35 21.37 28.05
N VAL A 603 -3.58 22.42 27.79
CA VAL A 603 -2.13 22.32 27.63
C VAL A 603 -1.48 22.50 28.99
N PRO A 604 -0.73 21.51 29.51
CA PRO A 604 0.00 21.65 30.76
C PRO A 604 0.87 22.91 30.74
N ALA A 605 0.94 23.62 31.88
CA ALA A 605 1.96 24.66 32.06
C ALA A 605 3.34 24.01 31.88
N THR A 606 4.20 24.62 31.07
CA THR A 606 5.62 24.21 31.02
C THR A 606 6.16 24.31 32.45
N GLN A 607 6.69 23.21 32.99
CA GLN A 607 7.53 23.36 34.18
C GLN A 607 8.67 24.31 33.77
N PRO A 608 8.89 25.42 34.50
CA PRO A 608 10.05 26.24 34.24
C PRO A 608 11.27 25.35 34.37
N SER A 609 12.14 25.35 33.36
CA SER A 609 13.45 24.71 33.46
C SER A 609 14.10 25.22 34.74
N SER A 610 14.37 24.32 35.68
CA SER A 610 15.06 24.64 36.94
C SER A 610 16.54 24.93 36.75
N ASP A 611 16.94 25.45 35.59
CA ASP A 611 18.31 25.84 35.28
C ASP A 611 18.37 27.36 35.11
N VAL A 612 18.19 28.04 36.24
CA VAL A 612 18.90 29.29 36.51
C VAL A 612 19.94 28.96 37.58
N ASN A 613 21.16 28.69 37.13
CA ASN A 613 22.42 29.17 37.73
C ASN A 613 23.60 28.88 36.81
#